data_AF-A0A392RA28-F1
#
_entry.id   AF-A0A392RA28-F1
#
_cell.length_a   1.000
_cell.length_b   1.000
_cell.length_c   1.000
_cell.angle_alpha   90.00
_cell.angle_beta   90.00
_cell.angle_gamma   90.00
#
_symmetry.space_group_name_H-M   'P 1'
#
loop_
_entity.id
_entity.type
_entity.pdbx_description
1 polymer ?
#
loop_
_entity_poly.entity_id
_entity_poly.type
_entity_poly.pdbx_seq_one_letter_code
_entity_poly.pdbx_strand_id
1 'polypeptide(L)'
;GLALLTIQAHYPSLKPHICNINDPTAHCNKPEGGQKAFLFLGLYLLAFGSAGTKAALPSHGADQFDETDPKEAKKMSTFFNTLLLAVCVGGSVSLTFIVWIQIHKGWDWGFG
;
A
#
# COMPACT_ATOMS: atom_id res chain seq x y z
N GLY A 1 9.11 1.50 3.25
CA GLY A 1 8.32 1.73 2.02
C GLY A 1 7.40 2.91 2.21
N LEU A 2 6.21 2.69 2.79
CA LEU A 2 5.20 3.74 3.02
C LEU A 2 5.75 4.99 3.71
N ALA A 3 6.48 4.85 4.82
CA ALA A 3 7.07 6.00 5.51
C ALA A 3 7.95 6.89 4.58
N LEU A 4 8.72 6.29 3.66
CA LEU A 4 9.51 7.06 2.70
C LEU A 4 8.62 7.78 1.68
N LEU A 5 7.58 7.10 1.19
CA LEU A 5 6.61 7.70 0.27
C LEU A 5 5.84 8.85 0.93
N THR A 6 5.46 8.70 2.20
CA THR A 6 4.84 9.76 3.00
C THR A 6 5.76 10.96 3.15
N ILE A 7 7.02 10.74 3.56
CA ILE A 7 8.02 11.81 3.70
C ILE A 7 8.19 12.54 2.36
N GLN A 8 8.33 11.80 1.26
CA GLN A 8 8.47 12.41 -0.06
C GLN A 8 7.22 13.19 -0.50
N ALA A 9 6.02 12.69 -0.19
CA ALA A 9 4.78 13.39 -0.52
C ALA A 9 4.60 14.68 0.29
N HIS A 10 5.02 14.66 1.56
CA HIS A 10 4.91 15.79 2.49
C HIS A 10 5.90 16.93 2.16
N TYR A 11 7.17 16.62 1.90
CA TYR A 11 8.19 17.66 1.71
C TYR A 11 8.30 18.13 0.25
N PRO A 12 8.06 19.43 -0.05
CA PRO A 12 8.11 19.97 -1.41
C PRO A 12 9.48 19.88 -2.07
N SER A 13 10.57 19.87 -1.31
CA SER A 13 11.93 19.70 -1.84
C SER A 13 12.19 18.32 -2.46
N LEU A 14 11.41 17.30 -2.06
CA LEU A 14 11.56 15.92 -2.55
C LEU A 14 10.63 15.58 -3.73
N LYS A 15 9.85 16.56 -4.21
CA LYS A 15 8.97 16.44 -5.38
C LYS A 15 9.28 17.53 -6.41
N PRO A 16 9.03 17.28 -7.70
CA PRO A 16 9.17 18.30 -8.72
C PRO A 16 8.19 19.46 -8.44
N HIS A 17 8.49 20.63 -8.99
CA HIS A 17 7.62 21.79 -8.83
C HIS A 17 6.23 21.49 -9.40
N ILE A 18 5.20 22.01 -8.73
CA ILE A 18 3.81 21.80 -9.14
C ILE A 18 3.62 22.44 -10.51
N CYS A 19 3.12 21.65 -11.46
CA CYS A 19 2.91 22.08 -12.83
C CYS A 19 1.63 21.43 -13.37
N ASN A 20 0.84 22.19 -14.12
CA ASN A 20 -0.39 21.71 -14.71
C ASN A 20 -0.09 20.99 -16.03
N ILE A 21 -0.15 19.66 -16.02
CA ILE A 21 0.09 18.84 -17.21
C ILE A 21 -0.96 19.04 -18.31
N ASN A 22 -2.14 19.57 -17.96
CA ASN A 22 -3.24 19.82 -18.90
C ASN A 22 -3.13 21.19 -19.58
N ASP A 23 -2.17 22.03 -19.16
CA ASP A 23 -1.90 23.31 -19.81
C ASP A 23 -0.82 23.11 -20.89
N PRO A 24 -1.14 23.32 -22.19
CA PRO A 24 -0.20 23.13 -23.28
C PRO A 24 0.98 24.13 -23.27
N THR A 25 0.90 25.20 -22.48
CA THR A 25 1.98 26.18 -22.32
C THR A 25 2.91 25.87 -21.14
N ALA A 26 2.54 24.89 -20.30
CA ALA A 26 3.28 24.58 -19.10
C ALA A 26 4.47 23.64 -19.38
N HIS A 27 5.67 24.05 -18.96
CA HIS A 27 6.87 23.22 -19.00
C HIS A 27 7.03 22.43 -17.69
N CYS A 28 6.44 21.24 -17.63
CA CYS A 28 6.55 20.37 -16.46
C CYS A 28 7.85 19.56 -16.47
N ASN A 29 8.71 19.80 -15.48
CA ASN A 29 9.94 19.02 -15.30
C ASN A 29 9.63 17.64 -14.73
N LYS A 30 10.26 16.61 -15.31
CA LYS A 30 10.23 15.26 -14.75
C LYS A 30 11.03 15.26 -13.45
N PRO A 31 10.67 14.44 -12.45
CA PRO A 31 11.52 14.25 -11.28
C PRO A 31 12.89 13.75 -11.76
N GLU A 32 14.00 14.25 -11.22
CA GLU A 32 15.35 13.83 -11.61
C GLU A 32 16.25 13.61 -10.39
N GLY A 33 17.33 12.86 -10.60
CA GLY A 33 18.32 12.53 -9.57
C GLY A 33 17.68 11.93 -8.31
N GLY A 34 17.89 12.60 -7.17
CA GLY A 34 17.46 12.14 -5.85
C GLY A 34 15.96 11.93 -5.71
N GLN A 35 15.11 12.73 -6.37
CA GLN A 35 13.65 12.61 -6.27
C GLN A 35 13.15 11.28 -6.86
N LYS A 36 13.70 10.87 -8.00
CA LYS A 36 13.42 9.57 -8.63
C LYS A 36 13.95 8.43 -7.77
N ALA A 37 15.19 8.53 -7.28
CA ALA A 37 15.80 7.49 -6.48
C ALA A 37 15.01 7.23 -5.18
N PHE A 38 14.58 8.29 -4.50
CA PHE A 38 13.79 8.20 -3.28
C PHE A 38 12.43 7.53 -3.52
N LEU A 39 11.78 7.87 -4.64
CA LEU A 39 10.49 7.29 -5.04
C LEU A 39 10.63 5.79 -5.30
N PHE A 40 11.60 5.38 -6.13
CA PHE A 40 11.81 3.97 -6.45
C PHE A 40 12.25 3.16 -5.24
N LEU A 41 13.10 3.71 -4.38
CA LEU A 41 13.47 3.06 -3.14
C LEU A 41 12.25 2.83 -2.24
N GLY A 42 11.39 3.85 -2.09
CA GLY A 42 10.13 3.74 -1.35
C GLY A 42 9.21 2.66 -1.91
N LEU A 43 9.02 2.63 -3.22
CA LEU A 43 8.20 1.65 -3.93
C LEU A 43 8.76 0.23 -3.80
N TYR A 44 10.06 0.02 -4.00
CA TYR A 44 10.67 -1.31 -3.88
C TYR A 44 10.63 -1.84 -2.46
N LEU A 45 10.87 -1.00 -1.45
CA LEU A 45 10.76 -1.40 -0.05
C LEU A 45 9.31 -1.73 0.34
N LEU A 46 8.33 -0.98 -0.19
CA LEU A 46 6.92 -1.30 0.00
C LEU A 46 6.54 -2.64 -0.64
N ALA A 47 6.96 -2.85 -1.89
CA ALA A 47 6.69 -4.08 -2.62
C ALA A 47 7.32 -5.30 -1.91
N PHE A 48 8.59 -5.20 -1.52
CA PHE A 48 9.30 -6.25 -0.79
C PHE A 48 8.62 -6.59 0.53
N GLY A 49 8.32 -5.57 1.37
CA GLY A 49 7.64 -5.77 2.64
C GLY A 49 6.26 -6.39 2.48
N SER A 50 5.45 -5.86 1.54
CA SER A 50 4.11 -6.40 1.29
C SER A 50 4.15 -7.83 0.76
N ALA A 51 5.11 -8.18 -0.09
CA ALA A 51 5.25 -9.53 -0.63
C ALA A 51 5.60 -10.54 0.47
N GLY A 52 6.58 -10.21 1.32
CA GLY A 52 6.97 -11.05 2.45
C GLY A 52 5.82 -11.32 3.41
N THR A 53 5.09 -10.27 3.81
CA THR A 53 3.91 -10.41 4.68
C THR A 53 2.83 -11.28 4.04
N LYS A 54 2.50 -11.05 2.77
CA LYS A 54 1.46 -11.84 2.06
C LYS A 54 1.85 -13.31 1.88
N ALA A 55 3.14 -13.61 1.71
CA ALA A 55 3.64 -14.97 1.54
C ALA A 55 3.66 -15.76 2.86
N ALA A 56 4.02 -15.10 3.98
CA ALA A 56 4.24 -15.78 5.26
C ALA A 56 3.02 -15.81 6.20
N LEU A 57 2.15 -14.79 6.16
CA LEU A 57 1.04 -14.70 7.12
C LEU A 57 0.01 -15.83 6.99
N PRO A 58 -0.47 -16.23 5.80
CA PRO A 58 -1.49 -17.27 5.68
C PRO A 58 -0.98 -18.63 6.17
N SER A 59 0.26 -18.99 5.82
CA SER A 59 0.87 -20.25 6.26
C SER A 59 1.11 -20.25 7.77
N HIS A 60 1.62 -19.15 8.32
CA HIS A 60 1.75 -19.03 9.78
C HIS A 60 0.41 -19.08 10.51
N GLY A 61 -0.66 -18.51 9.93
CA GLY A 61 -2.01 -18.60 10.47
C GLY A 61 -2.59 -20.02 10.42
N ALA A 62 -2.28 -20.78 9.36
CA ALA A 62 -2.67 -22.18 9.24
C ALA A 62 -1.99 -23.06 10.30
N ASP A 63 -0.70 -22.82 10.57
CA ASP A 63 0.12 -23.57 11.52
C ASP A 63 -0.38 -23.51 12.98
N GLN A 64 -1.31 -22.61 13.28
CA GLN A 64 -1.94 -22.46 14.60
C GLN A 64 -3.08 -23.45 14.87
N PHE A 65 -3.46 -24.28 13.90
CA PHE A 65 -4.57 -25.23 14.02
C PHE A 65 -4.08 -26.66 13.78
N ASP A 66 -4.55 -27.61 14.60
CA ASP A 66 -4.35 -29.04 14.36
C ASP A 66 -5.40 -29.58 13.37
N GLU A 67 -4.94 -30.04 12.21
CA GLU A 67 -5.83 -30.63 11.18
C GLU A 67 -6.45 -31.97 11.61
N THR A 68 -5.85 -32.64 12.60
CA THR A 68 -6.34 -33.93 13.10
C THR A 68 -7.47 -33.79 14.12
N ASP A 69 -7.63 -32.61 14.76
CA ASP A 69 -8.80 -32.29 15.57
C ASP A 69 -9.92 -31.71 14.67
N PRO A 70 -11.07 -32.41 14.53
CA PRO A 70 -12.19 -31.94 13.71
C PRO A 70 -12.74 -30.56 14.11
N LYS A 71 -12.61 -30.18 15.38
CA LYS A 71 -13.04 -28.86 15.87
C LYS A 71 -12.08 -27.78 15.41
N GLU A 72 -10.78 -28.03 15.44
CA GLU A 72 -9.76 -27.07 15.01
C GLU A 72 -9.72 -26.93 13.49
N ALA A 73 -9.84 -28.02 12.75
CA ALA A 73 -9.99 -28.00 11.29
C ALA A 73 -11.17 -27.10 10.83
N LYS A 74 -12.32 -27.15 11.54
CA LYS A 74 -13.47 -26.26 11.26
C LYS A 74 -13.16 -24.79 11.59
N LYS A 75 -12.40 -24.52 12.66
CA LYS A 75 -11.98 -23.16 13.02
C LYS A 75 -10.99 -22.60 12.00
N MET A 76 -10.07 -23.41 11.50
CA MET A 76 -9.14 -23.05 10.43
C MET A 76 -9.89 -22.58 9.17
N SER A 77 -10.90 -23.34 8.72
CA SER A 77 -11.74 -22.91 7.59
C SER A 77 -12.45 -21.57 7.86
N THR A 78 -12.96 -21.38 9.08
CA THR A 78 -13.59 -20.11 9.48
C THR A 78 -12.59 -18.96 9.45
N PHE A 79 -11.37 -19.17 9.96
CA PHE A 79 -10.27 -18.20 9.92
C PHE A 79 -9.98 -17.74 8.48
N PHE A 80 -9.82 -18.67 7.54
CA PHE A 80 -9.55 -18.32 6.14
C PHE A 80 -10.72 -17.61 5.46
N ASN A 81 -11.97 -18.01 5.75
CA ASN A 81 -13.16 -17.31 5.26
C ASN A 81 -13.20 -15.86 5.78
N THR A 82 -12.93 -15.66 7.06
CA THR A 82 -12.86 -14.32 7.66
C THR A 82 -11.69 -13.50 7.10
N LEU A 83 -10.51 -14.11 6.91
CA LEU A 83 -9.35 -13.46 6.32
C LEU A 83 -9.65 -12.96 4.90
N LEU A 84 -10.24 -13.81 4.05
CA LEU A 84 -10.63 -13.43 2.69
C LEU A 84 -11.68 -12.32 2.69
N LEU A 85 -12.69 -12.42 3.56
CA LEU A 85 -13.69 -11.37 3.70
C LEU A 85 -13.04 -10.03 4.10
N ALA A 86 -12.13 -10.04 5.07
CA ALA A 86 -11.40 -8.86 5.51
C ALA A 86 -10.55 -8.25 4.38
N VAL A 87 -9.87 -9.09 3.58
CA VAL A 87 -9.10 -8.62 2.41
C VAL A 87 -10.01 -8.00 1.36
N CYS A 88 -11.16 -8.59 1.06
CA CYS A 88 -12.12 -8.05 0.11
C CYS A 88 -12.67 -6.69 0.58
N VAL A 89 -13.15 -6.62 1.83
CA VAL A 89 -13.68 -5.38 2.41
C VAL A 89 -12.60 -4.30 2.46
N GLY A 90 -11.39 -4.65 2.93
CA GLY A 90 -10.25 -3.73 2.95
C GLY A 90 -9.86 -3.23 1.56
N GLY A 91 -9.90 -4.11 0.55
CA GLY A 91 -9.69 -3.75 -0.85
C GLY A 91 -10.75 -2.77 -1.36
N SER A 92 -12.02 -3.01 -1.05
CA SER A 92 -13.12 -2.10 -1.42
C SER A 92 -12.97 -0.72 -0.77
N VAL A 93 -12.64 -0.66 0.52
CA VAL A 93 -12.40 0.60 1.23
C VAL A 93 -11.18 1.32 0.67
N SER A 94 -10.11 0.58 0.36
CA SER A 94 -8.89 1.14 -0.24
C SER A 94 -9.18 1.79 -1.60
N LEU A 95 -9.88 1.10 -2.49
CA LEU A 95 -10.20 1.60 -3.84
C LEU A 95 -11.23 2.73 -3.86
N THR A 96 -11.94 2.97 -2.76
CA THR A 96 -12.99 4.00 -2.67
C THR A 96 -12.56 5.14 -1.75
N PHE A 97 -12.52 4.89 -0.45
CA PHE A 97 -12.27 5.91 0.57
C PHE A 97 -10.83 6.41 0.55
N ILE A 98 -9.83 5.51 0.46
CA ILE A 98 -8.42 5.93 0.46
C ILE A 98 -8.07 6.68 -0.84
N VAL A 99 -8.56 6.20 -1.99
CA VAL A 99 -8.43 6.93 -3.27
C VAL A 99 -9.09 8.32 -3.19
N TRP A 100 -10.26 8.42 -2.57
CA TRP A 100 -10.91 9.71 -2.36
C TRP A 100 -10.03 10.68 -1.55
N ILE A 101 -9.40 10.22 -0.46
CA ILE A 101 -8.45 11.02 0.33
C ILE A 101 -7.26 11.47 -0.53
N GLN A 102 -6.64 10.54 -1.29
CA GLN A 102 -5.48 10.85 -2.12
C GLN A 102 -5.76 11.97 -3.13
N ILE A 103 -6.95 11.96 -3.73
CA ILE A 103 -7.35 12.95 -4.75
C ILE A 103 -7.75 14.29 -4.13
N HIS A 104 -8.43 14.31 -2.97
CA HIS A 104 -8.99 15.54 -2.39
C HIS A 104 -8.14 16.19 -1.31
N LYS A 105 -7.36 15.40 -0.57
CA LYS A 105 -6.50 15.87 0.53
C LYS A 105 -5.01 15.79 0.19
N GLY A 106 -4.64 14.95 -0.78
CA GLY A 106 -3.27 14.78 -1.22
C GLY A 106 -2.69 13.41 -0.86
N TRP A 107 -1.57 13.09 -1.50
CA TRP A 107 -0.88 11.81 -1.34
C TRP A 107 -0.15 11.66 0.00
N ASP A 108 0.20 12.77 0.65
CA ASP A 108 0.76 12.77 2.00
C ASP A 108 -0.26 12.20 2.99
N TRP A 109 -1.48 12.75 3.02
CA TRP A 109 -2.59 12.21 3.82
C TRP A 109 -3.00 10.79 3.41
N GLY A 110 -2.87 10.46 2.12
CA GLY A 110 -3.21 9.13 1.61
C GLY A 110 -2.22 8.03 1.97
N PHE A 111 -0.94 8.38 2.20
CA PHE A 111 0.10 7.43 2.60
C PHE A 111 0.31 7.38 4.11
N GLY A 112 0.06 8.47 4.84
CA GLY A 112 0.16 8.53 6.31
C GLY A 112 0.24 9.95 6.84
#